data_AF-A0A6G3WHX7-F1
#
_entry.id   AF-A0A6G3WHX7-F1
#
_cell.length_a   1.000
_cell.length_b   1.000
_cell.length_c   1.000
_cell.angle_alpha   90.00
_cell.angle_beta   90.00
_cell.angle_gamma   90.00
#
_symmetry.space_group_name_H-M   'P 1'
#
loop_
_entity.id
_entity.type
_entity.pdbx_description
1 polymer ?
#
loop_
_entity_poly.entity_id
_entity_poly.type
_entity_poly.pdbx_seq_one_letter_code
_entity_poly.pdbx_strand_id
1 'polypeptide(L)'
;MNTIALSATLAVVVSSVLLVAKAVAERSRRPTPGPGVALHDLYEVAFLNGGPARVVDTALTALHADGRLAVGGPGIVAVQRAQANDPVERAVFQELAAAPNGALHVLREAVMRHPAVQEVGDGLAARGLLVEPHRLRPLRQWGLIQGIACVIAVPLSLLLTFVQFATDDSPDFSVPFIMKMLPAIVIGSFTGMIVA
;
A
#
# COMPACT_ATOMS: atom_id res chain seq x y z
N MET A 1 -4.47 23.46 35.99
CA MET A 1 -3.83 23.56 34.65
C MET A 1 -3.02 22.32 34.24
N ASN A 2 -2.40 21.57 35.17
CA ASN A 2 -1.63 20.35 34.80
C ASN A 2 -2.46 19.14 34.33
N THR A 3 -3.75 19.07 34.66
CA THR A 3 -4.62 17.93 34.30
C THR A 3 -4.94 17.86 32.81
N ILE A 4 -5.08 19.02 32.15
CA ILE A 4 -5.36 19.12 30.71
C ILE A 4 -4.14 18.68 29.89
N ALA A 5 -2.92 19.04 30.34
CA ALA A 5 -1.68 18.60 29.72
C ALA A 5 -1.45 17.09 29.88
N LEU A 6 -1.80 16.53 31.03
CA LEU A 6 -1.75 15.08 31.28
C LEU A 6 -2.76 14.32 30.43
N SER A 7 -4.00 14.82 30.27
CA SER A 7 -4.99 14.15 29.42
C SER A 7 -4.61 14.17 27.94
N ALA A 8 -4.01 15.27 27.46
CA ALA A 8 -3.59 15.39 26.06
C ALA A 8 -2.42 14.44 25.73
N THR A 9 -1.43 14.35 26.62
CA THR A 9 -0.29 13.42 26.43
C THR A 9 -0.72 11.96 26.47
N LEU A 10 -1.63 11.61 27.39
CA LEU A 10 -2.14 10.25 27.52
C LEU A 10 -2.97 9.84 26.29
N ALA A 11 -3.76 10.77 25.72
CA ALA A 11 -4.49 10.53 24.48
C ALA A 11 -3.56 10.26 23.28
N VAL A 12 -2.46 11.01 23.16
CA VAL A 12 -1.46 10.83 22.10
C VAL A 12 -0.75 9.48 22.23
N VAL A 13 -0.34 9.09 23.44
CA VAL A 13 0.32 7.81 23.70
C VAL A 13 -0.62 6.65 23.39
N VAL A 14 -1.88 6.71 23.82
CA VAL A 14 -2.88 5.68 23.54
C VAL A 14 -3.14 5.55 22.03
N SER A 15 -3.26 6.67 21.31
CA SER A 15 -3.41 6.65 19.85
C SER A 15 -2.21 6.01 19.15
N SER A 16 -0.99 6.33 19.59
CA SER A 16 0.24 5.76 19.03
C SER A 16 0.32 4.24 19.26
N VAL A 17 0.06 3.78 20.48
CA VAL A 17 0.08 2.36 20.85
C VAL A 17 -0.98 1.57 20.09
N LEU A 18 -2.21 2.10 19.96
CA LEU A 18 -3.29 1.43 19.23
C LEU A 18 -2.94 1.23 17.75
N LEU A 19 -2.26 2.18 17.11
CA LEU A 19 -1.84 2.00 15.72
C LEU A 19 -0.71 0.99 15.56
N VAL A 20 0.29 1.01 16.43
CA VAL A 20 1.36 0.00 16.40
C VAL A 20 0.77 -1.39 16.63
N ALA A 21 -0.14 -1.54 17.60
CA ALA A 21 -0.81 -2.80 17.88
C ALA A 21 -1.64 -3.28 16.68
N LYS A 22 -2.37 -2.39 15.99
CA LYS A 22 -3.13 -2.75 14.78
C LYS A 22 -2.23 -3.11 13.60
N ALA A 23 -1.14 -2.38 13.40
CA ALA A 23 -0.16 -2.68 12.34
C ALA A 23 0.51 -4.05 12.57
N VAL A 24 0.89 -4.35 13.81
CA VAL A 24 1.45 -5.65 14.19
C VAL A 24 0.42 -6.77 14.08
N ALA A 25 -0.83 -6.53 14.52
CA ALA A 25 -1.91 -7.51 14.42
C ALA A 25 -2.28 -7.85 12.97
N GLU A 26 -2.24 -6.89 12.03
CA GLU A 26 -2.44 -7.24 10.62
C GLU A 26 -1.23 -7.99 10.06
N ARG A 27 -0.01 -7.58 10.43
CA ARG A 27 1.21 -8.27 9.98
C ARG A 27 1.31 -9.70 10.51
N SER A 28 0.76 -9.98 11.70
CA SER A 28 0.70 -11.32 12.28
C SER A 28 -0.43 -12.18 11.71
N ARG A 29 -1.47 -11.56 11.14
CA ARG A 29 -2.53 -12.24 10.35
C ARG A 29 -2.06 -12.63 8.95
N ARG A 30 -0.79 -12.96 8.76
CA ARG A 30 -0.35 -13.65 7.55
C ARG A 30 -1.14 -14.97 7.48
N PRO A 31 -1.95 -15.17 6.43
CA PRO A 31 -2.59 -16.46 6.21
C PRO A 31 -1.46 -17.50 6.16
N THR A 32 -1.51 -18.48 7.05
CA THR A 32 -0.64 -19.65 6.91
C THR A 32 -1.27 -20.49 5.81
N PRO A 33 -0.61 -20.69 4.66
CA PRO A 33 -1.18 -21.53 3.61
C PRO A 33 -1.42 -22.92 4.20
N GLY A 34 -2.66 -23.42 4.05
CA GLY A 34 -3.01 -24.76 4.51
C GLY A 34 -2.15 -25.81 3.81
N PRO A 35 -1.88 -26.97 4.44
CA PRO A 35 -1.14 -28.04 3.78
C PRO A 35 -1.88 -28.49 2.50
N GLY A 36 -1.23 -28.38 1.34
CA GLY A 36 -1.78 -28.87 0.06
C GLY A 36 -2.31 -27.83 -0.92
N VAL A 37 -2.05 -26.53 -0.73
CA VAL A 37 -2.42 -25.52 -1.75
C VAL A 37 -1.50 -25.65 -2.98
N ALA A 38 -1.98 -26.35 -4.01
CA ALA A 38 -1.32 -26.41 -5.31
C ALA A 38 -1.62 -25.14 -6.13
N LEU A 39 -0.65 -24.71 -6.93
CA LEU A 39 -0.87 -23.73 -7.99
C LEU A 39 -1.51 -24.45 -9.17
N HIS A 40 -2.63 -23.94 -9.66
CA HIS A 40 -3.42 -24.61 -10.70
C HIS A 40 -2.98 -24.20 -12.10
N ASP A 41 -2.35 -23.05 -12.24
CA ASP A 41 -2.13 -22.42 -13.53
C ASP A 41 -0.82 -21.60 -13.60
N LEU A 42 -0.29 -21.45 -14.82
CA LEU A 42 0.91 -20.69 -15.13
C LEU A 42 0.75 -19.22 -14.74
N TYR A 43 -0.45 -18.64 -14.90
CA TYR A 43 -0.71 -17.25 -14.53
C TYR A 43 -0.67 -17.03 -13.01
N GLU A 44 -1.08 -18.02 -12.21
CA GLU A 44 -0.93 -17.97 -10.76
C GLU A 44 0.56 -17.93 -10.35
N VAL A 45 1.38 -18.79 -10.98
CA VAL A 45 2.83 -18.81 -10.76
C VAL A 45 3.45 -17.47 -11.16
N ALA A 46 3.07 -16.93 -12.31
CA ALA A 46 3.55 -15.64 -12.79
C ALA A 46 3.16 -14.51 -11.83
N PHE A 47 1.94 -14.52 -11.30
CA PHE A 47 1.47 -13.53 -10.32
C PHE A 47 2.30 -13.59 -9.03
N LEU A 48 2.64 -14.78 -8.53
CA LEU A 48 3.49 -14.89 -7.34
C LEU A 48 4.93 -14.44 -7.59
N ASN A 49 5.44 -14.57 -8.82
CA ASN A 49 6.81 -14.17 -9.17
C ASN A 49 6.97 -12.67 -9.43
N GLY A 50 5.91 -11.94 -9.78
CA GLY A 50 6.04 -10.51 -10.12
C GLY A 50 4.73 -9.73 -10.22
N GLY A 51 3.64 -10.27 -9.68
CA GLY A 51 2.33 -9.64 -9.65
C GLY A 51 1.65 -9.55 -11.02
N PRO A 52 0.68 -8.64 -11.18
CA PRO A 52 -0.15 -8.55 -12.38
C PRO A 52 0.66 -8.23 -13.64
N ALA A 53 1.76 -7.48 -13.50
CA ALA A 53 2.69 -7.19 -14.58
C ALA A 53 3.26 -8.46 -15.22
N ARG A 54 3.72 -9.40 -14.37
CA ARG A 54 4.33 -10.65 -14.84
C ARG A 54 3.31 -11.60 -15.44
N VAL A 55 2.06 -11.58 -14.97
CA VAL A 55 0.94 -12.32 -15.58
C VAL A 55 0.71 -11.87 -17.02
N VAL A 56 0.60 -10.55 -17.23
CA VAL A 56 0.38 -9.98 -18.56
C VAL A 56 1.56 -10.24 -19.49
N ASP A 57 2.79 -10.10 -19.00
CA ASP A 57 3.98 -10.43 -19.78
C ASP A 57 4.00 -11.91 -20.19
N THR A 58 3.56 -12.80 -19.29
CA THR A 58 3.45 -14.25 -19.57
C THR A 58 2.38 -14.52 -20.63
N ALA A 59 1.20 -13.89 -20.53
CA ALA A 59 0.13 -14.03 -21.50
C ALA A 59 0.53 -13.50 -22.89
N LEU A 60 1.16 -12.31 -22.96
CA LEU A 60 1.67 -11.75 -24.20
C LEU A 60 2.74 -12.63 -24.83
N THR A 61 3.64 -13.18 -24.02
CA THR A 61 4.70 -14.09 -24.50
C THR A 61 4.13 -15.41 -25.00
N ALA A 62 3.16 -16.01 -24.28
CA ALA A 62 2.49 -17.24 -24.69
C ALA A 62 1.73 -17.04 -26.02
N LEU A 63 0.94 -15.96 -26.11
CA LEU A 63 0.20 -15.60 -27.33
C LEU A 63 1.13 -15.31 -28.52
N HIS A 64 2.29 -14.70 -28.27
CA HIS A 64 3.29 -14.45 -29.30
C HIS A 64 3.97 -15.74 -29.77
N ALA A 65 4.37 -16.62 -28.83
CA ALA A 65 4.99 -17.90 -29.12
C ALA A 65 4.06 -18.83 -29.92
N ASP A 66 2.76 -18.82 -29.61
CA ASP A 66 1.72 -19.57 -30.35
C ASP A 66 1.42 -18.98 -31.75
N GLY A 67 1.98 -17.82 -32.08
CA GLY A 67 1.68 -17.10 -33.33
C GLY A 67 0.24 -16.57 -33.40
N ARG A 68 -0.39 -16.34 -32.24
CA ARG A 68 -1.73 -15.74 -32.10
C ARG A 68 -1.65 -14.22 -32.04
N LEU A 69 -0.52 -13.68 -31.54
CA LEU A 69 -0.15 -12.27 -31.58
C LEU A 69 1.17 -12.08 -32.32
N ALA A 70 1.28 -10.98 -33.07
CA ALA A 70 2.53 -10.49 -33.61
C ALA A 70 2.89 -9.16 -32.95
N VAL A 71 4.16 -9.00 -32.56
CA VAL A 71 4.69 -7.74 -32.04
C VAL A 71 5.69 -7.21 -33.05
N GLY A 72 5.36 -6.09 -33.71
CA GLY A 72 6.26 -5.40 -34.63
C GLY A 72 7.09 -4.34 -33.92
N GLY A 73 8.26 -3.96 -34.47
CA GLY A 73 8.99 -2.75 -34.05
C GLY A 73 8.24 -1.54 -34.62
N PRO A 74 7.54 -0.72 -33.82
CA PRO A 74 7.99 0.00 -32.61
C PRO A 74 7.27 -0.40 -31.29
N GLY A 75 6.99 -1.68 -31.09
CA GLY A 75 6.20 -2.17 -29.96
C GLY A 75 4.69 -2.09 -30.22
N ILE A 76 4.27 -2.42 -31.43
CA ILE A 76 2.85 -2.46 -31.82
C ILE A 76 2.42 -3.91 -31.90
N VAL A 77 1.30 -4.22 -31.26
CA VAL A 77 0.71 -5.55 -31.18
C VAL A 77 -0.39 -5.69 -32.23
N ALA A 78 -0.31 -6.74 -33.02
CA ALA A 78 -1.32 -7.10 -34.01
C ALA A 78 -1.89 -8.49 -33.71
N VAL A 79 -3.20 -8.64 -33.87
CA VAL A 79 -3.88 -9.93 -33.75
C VAL A 79 -3.69 -10.71 -35.03
N GLN A 80 -3.13 -11.92 -34.92
CA GLN A 80 -3.06 -12.87 -36.03
C GLN A 80 -4.19 -13.89 -35.96
N ARG A 81 -4.47 -14.40 -34.76
CA ARG A 81 -5.57 -15.33 -34.49
C ARG A 81 -6.25 -14.96 -33.18
N ALA A 82 -7.51 -14.53 -33.27
CA ALA A 82 -8.35 -14.13 -32.14
C ALA A 82 -8.96 -15.33 -31.40
N GLN A 83 -8.12 -16.29 -31.00
CA GLN A 83 -8.52 -17.41 -30.17
C GLN A 83 -7.96 -17.16 -28.78
N ALA A 84 -8.77 -17.30 -27.72
CA ALA A 84 -8.37 -17.21 -26.32
C ALA A 84 -8.72 -18.53 -25.62
N ASN A 85 -7.74 -19.14 -24.96
CA ASN A 85 -7.89 -20.37 -24.17
C ASN A 85 -8.09 -20.05 -22.69
N ASP A 86 -7.58 -18.90 -22.25
CA ASP A 86 -7.65 -18.45 -20.86
C ASP A 86 -8.38 -17.09 -20.70
N PRO A 87 -9.03 -16.80 -19.56
CA PRO A 87 -9.61 -15.48 -19.29
C PRO A 87 -8.62 -14.31 -19.41
N VAL A 88 -7.35 -14.48 -19.03
CA VAL A 88 -6.31 -13.45 -19.15
C VAL A 88 -5.98 -13.18 -20.62
N GLU A 89 -5.88 -14.22 -21.45
CA GLU A 89 -5.69 -14.06 -22.89
C GLU A 89 -6.88 -13.36 -23.54
N ARG A 90 -8.10 -13.70 -23.11
CA ARG A 90 -9.33 -13.04 -23.59
C ARG A 90 -9.33 -11.55 -23.26
N ALA A 91 -8.85 -11.19 -22.07
CA ALA A 91 -8.65 -9.80 -21.67
C ALA A 91 -7.65 -9.08 -22.57
N VAL A 92 -6.54 -9.73 -22.96
CA VAL A 92 -5.58 -9.17 -23.92
C VAL A 92 -6.26 -8.83 -25.24
N PHE A 93 -7.06 -9.74 -25.81
CA PHE A 93 -7.77 -9.47 -27.06
C PHE A 93 -8.84 -8.38 -26.92
N GLN A 94 -9.54 -8.34 -25.79
CA GLN A 94 -10.55 -7.33 -25.51
C GLN A 94 -9.94 -5.93 -25.43
N GLU A 95 -8.87 -5.76 -24.64
CA GLU A 95 -8.17 -4.48 -24.53
C GLU A 95 -7.49 -4.08 -25.84
N LEU A 96 -6.97 -5.05 -26.59
CA LEU A 96 -6.37 -4.78 -27.90
C LEU A 96 -7.42 -4.35 -28.93
N ALA A 97 -8.63 -4.90 -28.89
CA ALA A 97 -9.74 -4.46 -29.75
C ALA A 97 -10.23 -3.05 -29.39
N ALA A 98 -10.11 -2.65 -28.12
CA ALA A 98 -10.43 -1.30 -27.66
C ALA A 98 -9.30 -0.27 -27.88
N ALA A 99 -8.06 -0.74 -28.10
CA ALA A 99 -6.88 0.11 -28.24
C ALA A 99 -6.71 0.65 -29.68
N PRO A 100 -6.79 1.96 -29.93
CA PRO A 100 -6.72 2.53 -31.28
C PRO A 100 -5.37 2.34 -31.98
N ASN A 101 -4.29 2.24 -31.22
CA ASN A 101 -2.91 2.23 -31.70
C ASN A 101 -2.17 0.92 -31.45
N GLY A 102 -2.78 -0.05 -30.75
CA GLY A 102 -2.17 -1.35 -30.46
C GLY A 102 -0.83 -1.27 -29.72
N ALA A 103 -0.53 -0.16 -29.06
CA ALA A 103 0.78 0.06 -28.47
C ALA A 103 0.99 -0.87 -27.25
N LEU A 104 2.04 -1.69 -27.30
CA LEU A 104 2.31 -2.76 -26.32
C LEU A 104 2.32 -2.26 -24.87
N HIS A 105 2.94 -1.11 -24.61
CA HIS A 105 2.99 -0.54 -23.26
C HIS A 105 1.61 -0.17 -22.69
N VAL A 106 0.73 0.41 -23.51
CA VAL A 106 -0.63 0.83 -23.16
C VAL A 106 -1.50 -0.40 -23.01
N LEU A 107 -1.40 -1.35 -23.94
CA LEU A 107 -2.08 -2.64 -23.85
C LEU A 107 -1.70 -3.35 -22.55
N ARG A 108 -0.40 -3.45 -22.26
CA ARG A 108 0.10 -4.09 -21.05
C ARG A 108 -0.47 -3.44 -19.79
N GLU A 109 -0.43 -2.11 -19.73
CA GLU A 109 -0.96 -1.36 -18.60
C GLU A 109 -2.49 -1.49 -18.44
N ALA A 110 -3.23 -1.53 -19.54
CA ALA A 110 -4.68 -1.74 -19.53
C ALA A 110 -5.04 -3.15 -19.03
N VAL A 111 -4.41 -4.18 -19.60
CA VAL A 111 -4.65 -5.59 -19.22
C VAL A 111 -4.26 -5.84 -17.76
N MET A 112 -3.20 -5.19 -17.24
CA MET A 112 -2.82 -5.30 -15.83
C MET A 112 -3.95 -4.89 -14.87
N ARG A 113 -4.82 -3.97 -15.29
CA ARG A 113 -5.96 -3.47 -14.49
C ARG A 113 -7.27 -4.18 -14.83
N HIS A 114 -7.25 -5.08 -15.80
CA HIS A 114 -8.44 -5.79 -16.24
C HIS A 114 -8.94 -6.76 -15.15
N PRO A 115 -10.27 -6.91 -14.95
CA PRO A 115 -10.85 -7.80 -13.93
C PRO A 115 -10.30 -9.22 -13.97
N ALA A 116 -10.10 -9.80 -15.15
CA ALA A 116 -9.53 -11.16 -15.30
C ALA A 116 -8.16 -11.33 -14.60
N VAL A 117 -7.29 -10.31 -14.60
CA VAL A 117 -5.99 -10.37 -13.91
C VAL A 117 -6.17 -10.17 -12.40
N GLN A 118 -7.15 -9.36 -12.00
CA GLN A 118 -7.49 -9.17 -10.58
C GLN A 118 -8.08 -10.45 -9.98
N GLU A 119 -8.94 -11.18 -10.70
CA GLU A 119 -9.52 -12.45 -10.28
C GLU A 119 -8.46 -13.52 -9.98
N VAL A 120 -7.35 -13.56 -10.74
CA VAL A 120 -6.20 -14.43 -10.44
C VAL A 120 -5.59 -14.08 -9.08
N GLY A 121 -5.39 -12.77 -8.82
CA GLY A 121 -4.90 -12.27 -7.54
C GLY A 121 -5.85 -12.56 -6.39
N ASP A 122 -7.16 -12.38 -6.60
CA ASP A 122 -8.21 -12.63 -5.61
C ASP A 122 -8.30 -14.13 -5.28
N GLY A 123 -8.21 -15.02 -6.27
CA GLY A 123 -8.18 -16.47 -6.07
C GLY A 123 -6.93 -16.96 -5.34
N LEU A 124 -5.78 -16.32 -5.56
CA LEU A 124 -4.56 -16.54 -4.77
C LEU A 124 -4.71 -16.07 -3.33
N ALA A 125 -5.33 -14.90 -3.14
CA ALA A 125 -5.51 -14.32 -1.82
C ALA A 125 -6.56 -15.06 -0.98
N ALA A 126 -7.64 -15.53 -1.60
CA ALA A 126 -8.65 -16.38 -0.98
C ALA A 126 -8.06 -17.70 -0.45
N ARG A 127 -7.02 -18.23 -1.11
CA ARG A 127 -6.27 -19.41 -0.67
C ARG A 127 -5.13 -19.10 0.30
N GLY A 128 -4.95 -17.84 0.69
CA GLY A 128 -3.90 -17.42 1.60
C GLY A 128 -2.48 -17.45 1.01
N LEU A 129 -2.35 -17.58 -0.31
CA LEU A 129 -1.06 -17.51 -1.01
C LEU A 129 -0.59 -16.08 -1.24
N LEU A 130 -1.50 -15.11 -1.12
CA LEU A 130 -1.23 -13.69 -1.30
C LEU A 130 -1.94 -12.87 -0.22
N VAL A 131 -1.30 -11.80 0.26
CA VAL A 131 -1.96 -10.86 1.16
C VAL A 131 -2.86 -9.96 0.33
N GLU A 132 -4.17 -10.01 0.59
CA GLU A 132 -5.16 -9.19 -0.12
C GLU A 132 -4.76 -7.70 -0.13
N PRO A 133 -4.56 -7.08 -1.32
CA PRO A 133 -4.22 -5.66 -1.42
C PRO A 133 -5.29 -4.75 -0.81
N HIS A 134 -6.55 -5.17 -0.82
CA HIS A 134 -7.68 -4.41 -0.26
C HIS A 134 -7.67 -4.37 1.27
N ARG A 135 -7.09 -5.35 1.96
CA ARG A 135 -6.88 -5.29 3.42
C ARG A 135 -5.78 -4.31 3.83
N LEU A 136 -4.82 -4.06 2.94
CA LEU A 136 -3.73 -3.10 3.16
C LEU A 136 -4.16 -1.64 2.92
N ARG A 137 -5.24 -1.39 2.17
CA ARG A 137 -5.75 -0.04 1.89
C ARG A 137 -6.22 0.72 3.14
N PRO A 138 -7.06 0.17 4.02
CA PRO A 138 -7.41 0.87 5.24
C PRO A 138 -6.16 1.14 6.06
N LEU A 139 -5.25 0.18 6.21
CA LEU A 139 -4.03 0.36 7.01
C LEU A 139 -3.14 1.49 6.50
N ARG A 140 -2.99 1.63 5.18
CA ARG A 140 -2.31 2.79 4.57
C ARG A 140 -3.04 4.10 4.84
N GLN A 141 -4.37 4.12 4.75
CA GLN A 141 -5.17 5.31 5.04
C GLN A 141 -5.10 5.70 6.52
N TRP A 142 -5.19 4.73 7.43
CA TRP A 142 -5.02 4.95 8.87
C TRP A 142 -3.59 5.40 9.21
N GLY A 143 -2.57 4.87 8.52
CA GLY A 143 -1.19 5.35 8.63
C GLY A 143 -1.00 6.78 8.11
N LEU A 144 -1.64 7.15 7.00
CA LEU A 144 -1.65 8.52 6.47
C LEU A 144 -2.38 9.50 7.39
N ILE A 145 -3.54 9.12 7.92
CA ILE A 145 -4.30 9.95 8.88
C ILE A 145 -3.48 10.17 10.14
N GLN A 146 -2.81 9.14 10.65
CA GLN A 146 -1.88 9.24 11.78
C GLN A 146 -0.70 10.15 11.44
N GLY A 147 -0.08 9.99 10.26
CA GLY A 147 1.00 10.86 9.81
C GLY A 147 0.60 12.34 9.78
N ILE A 148 -0.58 12.64 9.23
CA ILE A 148 -1.15 14.00 9.19
C ILE A 148 -1.42 14.52 10.60
N ALA A 149 -1.98 13.69 11.50
CA ALA A 149 -2.21 14.07 12.89
C ALA A 149 -0.89 14.40 13.62
N CYS A 150 0.18 13.64 13.38
CA CYS A 150 1.51 13.92 13.93
C CYS A 150 2.08 15.24 13.41
N VAL A 151 1.92 15.53 12.11
CA VAL A 151 2.37 16.81 11.53
C VAL A 151 1.60 18.00 12.11
N ILE A 152 0.31 17.86 12.43
CA ILE A 152 -0.53 18.92 13.03
C ILE A 152 -0.23 19.11 14.52
N ALA A 153 0.14 18.05 15.24
CA ALA A 153 0.45 18.12 16.67
C ALA A 153 1.71 18.96 16.96
N VAL A 154 2.70 18.95 16.06
CA VAL A 154 3.95 19.72 16.19
C VAL A 154 3.71 21.24 16.27
N PRO A 155 3.04 21.90 15.30
CA PRO A 155 2.78 23.34 15.37
C PRO A 155 1.84 23.69 16.51
N LEU A 156 0.88 22.82 16.86
CA LEU A 156 -0.01 23.04 18.00
C LEU A 156 0.76 23.11 19.33
N SER A 157 1.77 22.24 19.50
CA SER A 157 2.65 22.26 20.69
C SER A 157 3.51 23.51 20.77
N LEU A 158 4.00 24.01 19.63
CA LEU A 158 4.73 25.27 19.52
C LEU A 158 3.85 26.47 19.90
N LEU A 159 2.61 26.50 19.39
CA LEU A 159 1.64 27.57 19.65
C LEU A 159 1.25 27.62 21.13
N LEU A 160 0.97 26.46 21.74
CA LEU A 160 0.67 26.37 23.17
C LEU A 160 1.86 26.80 24.05
N THR A 161 3.08 26.46 23.64
CA THR A 161 4.31 26.90 24.33
C THR A 161 4.47 28.42 24.24
N PHE A 162 4.18 29.01 23.09
CA PHE A 162 4.22 30.47 22.88
C PHE A 162 3.16 31.21 23.70
N VAL A 163 1.93 30.72 23.74
CA VAL A 163 0.84 31.32 24.53
C VAL A 163 1.14 31.25 26.02
N GLN A 164 1.71 30.14 26.49
CA GLN A 164 2.12 30.00 27.88
C GLN A 164 3.23 30.98 28.25
N PHE A 165 4.18 31.21 27.35
CA PHE A 165 5.25 32.18 27.55
C PHE A 165 4.76 33.64 27.54
N ALA A 166 3.72 33.94 26.76
CA ALA A 166 3.16 35.29 26.65
C ALA A 166 2.18 35.67 27.78
N THR A 167 1.72 34.69 28.57
CA THR A 167 0.69 34.91 29.61
C THR A 167 1.28 34.97 31.03
N ASP A 168 2.51 34.49 31.25
CA ASP A 168 3.19 34.56 32.55
C ASP A 168 4.08 35.80 32.67
N ASP A 169 3.70 36.72 33.57
CA ASP A 169 4.40 38.00 33.84
C ASP A 169 5.25 37.95 35.13
N SER A 170 5.64 36.75 35.58
CA SER A 170 6.35 36.55 36.86
C SER A 170 7.77 35.99 36.66
N PRO A 171 8.83 36.73 37.04
CA PRO A 171 10.21 36.28 36.91
C PRO A 171 10.60 35.47 38.15
N ASP A 172 10.10 34.24 38.27
CA ASP A 172 10.59 33.32 39.31
C ASP A 172 11.21 32.06 38.69
N PHE A 173 12.43 31.79 39.13
CA PHE A 173 13.39 30.86 38.53
C PHE A 173 12.93 29.40 38.72
N SER A 174 12.03 28.90 37.87
CA SER A 174 11.65 27.48 37.80
C SER A 174 12.17 26.85 36.51
N VAL A 175 13.03 25.84 36.70
CA VAL A 175 13.78 25.03 35.73
C VAL A 175 13.19 25.03 34.30
N PRO A 176 13.98 25.42 33.27
CA PRO A 176 13.45 25.72 31.95
C PRO A 176 12.71 24.54 31.32
N PHE A 177 11.45 24.80 30.95
CA PHE A 177 10.48 23.90 30.33
C PHE A 177 11.05 23.10 29.13
N ILE A 178 12.05 23.65 28.46
CA ILE A 178 12.87 23.02 27.40
C ILE A 178 13.49 21.70 27.85
N MET A 179 13.99 21.60 29.09
CA MET A 179 14.57 20.34 29.59
C MET A 179 13.51 19.26 29.84
N LYS A 180 12.27 19.67 30.12
CA LYS A 180 11.15 18.76 30.42
C LYS A 180 10.52 18.15 29.16
N MET A 181 10.61 18.84 28.02
CA MET A 181 10.05 18.39 26.74
C MET A 181 11.02 17.58 25.87
N LEU A 182 12.33 17.63 26.17
CA LEU A 182 13.38 16.98 25.39
C LEU A 182 13.24 15.44 25.29
N PRO A 183 12.90 14.69 26.37
CA PRO A 183 12.70 13.24 26.27
C PRO A 183 11.48 12.89 25.40
N ALA A 184 10.41 13.68 25.47
CA ALA A 184 9.18 13.44 24.72
C ALA A 184 9.35 13.64 23.21
N ILE A 185 10.14 14.65 22.81
CA ILE A 185 10.47 14.94 21.40
C ILE A 185 11.38 13.86 20.81
N VAL A 186 12.37 13.40 21.59
CA VAL A 186 13.28 12.32 21.17
C VAL A 186 12.50 11.01 21.02
N ILE A 187 11.67 10.63 22.01
CA ILE A 187 10.87 9.41 21.93
C ILE A 187 9.90 9.47 20.73
N GLY A 188 9.20 10.60 20.52
CA GLY A 188 8.28 10.77 19.39
C GLY A 188 8.95 10.78 18.01
N SER A 189 10.18 11.30 17.91
CA SER A 189 10.95 11.29 16.67
C SER A 189 11.40 9.87 16.30
N PHE A 190 11.80 9.06 17.28
CA PHE A 190 12.16 7.66 17.05
C PHE A 190 10.97 6.78 16.66
N THR A 191 9.78 7.00 17.22
CA THR A 191 8.58 6.25 16.80
C THR A 191 8.13 6.56 15.38
N GLY A 192 8.35 7.80 14.91
CA GLY A 192 8.02 8.19 13.53
C GLY A 192 8.90 7.52 12.49
N MET A 193 10.18 7.30 12.80
CA MET A 193 11.15 6.70 11.88
C MET A 193 11.01 5.17 11.76
N ILE A 194 10.48 4.50 12.78
CA ILE A 194 10.26 3.04 12.78
C ILE A 194 9.00 2.64 11.98
N VAL A 195 8.11 3.59 11.72
CA VAL A 195 6.85 3.37 10.99
C VAL A 195 6.97 3.68 9.48
N ALA A 196 8.03 4.36 9.05
CA ALA A 196 8.34 4.61 7.63
C ALA A 196 8.94 3.37 6.95
#